data_AF-A0A8R1TR13-F1
#
_entry.id   AF-A0A8R1TR13-F1
#
_cell.length_a   1.000
_cell.length_b   1.000
_cell.length_c   1.000
_cell.angle_alpha   90.00
_cell.angle_beta   90.00
_cell.angle_gamma   90.00
#
_symmetry.space_group_name_H-M   'P 1'
#
loop_
_entity.id
_entity.type
_entity.pdbx_description
1 polymer ?
#
loop_
_entity_poly.entity_id
_entity_poly.type
_entity_poly.pdbx_seq_one_letter_code
_entity_poly.pdbx_strand_id
1 'polypeptide(L)' 'MYVCGPVYDAAHIGNAHSAIVYDALFRLLKFYYGKVTYVRNITYIDDKIINATTEKNSSIETAEQEVKVQFSGR' A
#
# COMPACT_ATOMS: atom_id res chain seq x y z
N MET A 1 -8.75 -12.70 1.12
CA MET A 1 -8.11 -12.02 -0.01
C MET A 1 -6.92 -11.22 0.52
N TYR A 2 -5.72 -11.61 0.10
CA TYR A 2 -4.49 -10.87 0.38
C TYR A 2 -4.06 -10.14 -0.88
N VAL A 3 -3.68 -8.87 -0.74
CA VAL A 3 -3.20 -8.04 -1.85
C VAL A 3 -1.92 -7.36 -1.42
N CYS A 4 -0.87 -7.47 -2.24
CA CYS A 4 0.39 -6.79 -1.99
C CYS A 4 0.17 -5.26 -1.92
N GLY A 5 0.72 -4.67 -0.87
CA GLY A 5 0.72 -3.23 -0.64
C GLY A 5 1.59 -2.46 -1.63
N PRO A 6 1.51 -1.13 -1.57
CA PRO A 6 2.42 -0.26 -2.30
C PRO A 6 3.84 -0.41 -1.74
N VAL A 7 4.81 -0.23 -2.64
CA VAL A 7 6.24 -0.08 -2.32
C VAL A 7 6.54 1.42 -2.31
N TYR A 8 7.50 1.87 -1.49
CA TYR A 8 7.85 3.28 -1.29
C TYR A 8 8.09 4.02 -2.61
N ASP A 9 7.12 4.88 -2.93
CA ASP A 9 7.19 6.01 -3.85
C ASP A 9 5.91 6.84 -3.64
N ALA A 10 5.83 8.05 -4.19
CA ALA A 10 4.60 8.81 -4.23
C ALA A 10 3.49 8.02 -4.92
N ALA A 11 2.30 8.00 -4.31
CA ALA A 11 1.13 7.35 -4.89
C ALA A 11 0.86 7.86 -6.32
N HIS A 12 0.85 6.95 -7.29
CA HIS A 12 0.62 7.23 -8.70
C HIS A 12 -0.60 6.48 -9.24
N ILE A 13 -1.02 6.79 -10.47
CA ILE A 13 -2.23 6.21 -11.10
C ILE A 13 -2.20 4.66 -11.16
N GLY A 14 -1.00 4.07 -11.20
CA GLY A 14 -0.82 2.62 -11.16
C GLY A 14 -1.21 2.01 -9.81
N ASN A 15 -0.90 2.69 -8.69
CA ASN A 15 -1.37 2.26 -7.38
C ASN A 15 -2.89 2.40 -7.27
N ALA A 16 -3.46 3.49 -7.80
CA ALA A 16 -4.91 3.72 -7.81
C ALA A 16 -5.65 2.65 -8.63
N HIS A 17 -5.14 2.29 -9.80
CA HIS A 17 -5.70 1.23 -10.63
C HIS A 17 -5.75 -0.11 -9.88
N SER A 18 -4.64 -0.52 -9.27
CA SER A 18 -4.59 -1.72 -8.42
C SER A 18 -5.62 -1.65 -7.29
N ALA A 19 -5.69 -0.51 -6.58
CA ALA A 19 -6.65 -0.33 -5.49
C ALA A 19 -8.11 -0.48 -5.95
N ILE A 20 -8.47 0.06 -7.12
CA ILE A 20 -9.82 -0.02 -7.70
C ILE A 20 -10.16 -1.45 -8.13
N VAL A 21 -9.25 -2.13 -8.82
CA VAL A 21 -9.47 -3.53 -9.29
C VAL A 21 -9.70 -4.46 -8.10
N TYR A 22 -8.89 -4.35 -7.06
CA TYR A 22 -9.04 -5.19 -5.87
C TYR A 22 -10.24 -4.77 -5.01
N ASP A 23 -10.69 -3.52 -5.04
CA ASP A 23 -11.97 -3.12 -4.43
C ASP A 23 -13.16 -3.76 -5.16
N ALA A 24 -13.17 -3.71 -6.49
CA ALA A 24 -14.21 -4.36 -7.31
C ALA A 24 -14.25 -5.87 -7.06
N LEU A 25 -13.09 -6.54 -7.05
CA LEU A 25 -12.99 -7.97 -6.72
C LEU A 25 -13.49 -8.26 -5.30
N PHE A 26 -13.13 -7.43 -4.31
CA PHE A 26 -13.60 -7.60 -2.93
C PHE A 26 -15.12 -7.53 -2.85
N ARG A 27 -15.74 -6.53 -3.51
CA ARG A 27 -17.20 -6.37 -3.55
C ARG A 27 -17.88 -7.56 -4.23
N LEU A 28 -17.31 -8.05 -5.34
CA LEU A 28 -17.81 -9.21 -6.04
C LEU A 28 -17.77 -10.48 -5.16
N LEU A 29 -16.64 -10.76 -4.54
CA LEU A 29 -16.49 -11.91 -3.63
C LEU A 29 -17.43 -11.78 -2.42
N LYS A 30 -17.57 -10.58 -1.86
CA LYS A 30 -18.49 -10.34 -0.74
C LYS A 30 -19.95 -10.56 -1.14
N PHE A 31 -20.33 -10.22 -2.38
CA PHE A 31 -21.68 -10.49 -2.91
C PHE A 31 -21.98 -11.99 -3.00
N TYR A 32 -21.05 -12.81 -3.50
CA TYR A 32 -21.28 -14.24 -3.67
C TYR A 32 -21.10 -15.08 -2.40
N TYR A 33 -20.15 -14.72 -1.53
CA TYR A 33 -19.76 -15.55 -0.39
C TYR A 33 -20.13 -14.95 0.98
N GLY A 34 -20.70 -13.74 1.01
CA GLY A 34 -21.14 -13.04 2.22
C GLY A 34 -20.00 -12.49 3.09
N LYS A 35 -19.07 -13.35 3.52
CA LYS A 35 -17.92 -12.97 4.36
C LYS A 35 -16.61 -13.17 3.61
N VAL A 36 -15.87 -12.07 3.44
CA VAL A 36 -14.52 -12.06 2.86
C VAL A 36 -13.61 -11.25 3.77
N THR A 37 -12.51 -11.86 4.21
CA THR A 37 -11.44 -11.15 4.94
C THR A 37 -10.49 -10.53 3.92
N TYR A 38 -10.33 -9.21 3.96
CA TYR A 38 -9.41 -8.47 3.10
C TYR A 38 -8.17 -8.03 3.90
N VAL A 39 -6.98 -8.38 3.43
CA VAL A 39 -5.70 -8.05 4.07
C VAL A 39 -4.79 -7.40 3.03
N ARG A 40 -4.15 -6.30 3.41
CA ARG A 40 -3.12 -5.61 2.60
C ARG A 40 -1.94 -5.30 3.51
N ASN A 41 -0.74 -5.67 3.10
CA ASN A 41 0.48 -5.27 3.80
C ASN A 41 0.87 -3.84 3.45
N ILE A 42 1.79 -3.28 4.22
CA ILE A 42 2.52 -2.05 3.87
C ILE A 42 4.00 -2.40 3.97
N THR A 43 4.78 -2.05 2.95
CA THR A 43 6.22 -2.28 2.95
C THR A 43 6.92 -1.08 3.59
N TYR A 44 7.41 -1.27 4.82
CA TYR A 44 8.14 -0.25 5.59
C TYR A 44 9.66 -0.35 5.44
N ILE A 45 10.16 -1.53 5.02
CA ILE A 45 11.58 -1.79 4.85
C ILE A 45 11.77 -2.39 3.45
N ASP A 46 12.53 -1.68 2.63
CA ASP A 46 12.88 -2.03 1.24
C ASP A 46 14.15 -1.28 0.88
N ASP A 47 14.99 -1.83 -0.01
CA ASP A 47 16.21 -1.16 -0.47
C ASP A 47 15.91 0.22 -1.05
N LYS A 48 14.75 0.41 -1.68
CA LYS A 48 14.31 1.72 -2.19
C LYS A 48 14.06 2.74 -1.08
N ILE A 49 13.54 2.32 0.06
CA ILE A 49 13.33 3.18 1.24
C ILE A 49 14.68 3.57 1.82
N ILE A 50 15.58 2.60 1.96
CA ILE A 50 16.92 2.80 2.51
C ILE A 50 17.72 3.77 1.62
N ASN A 51 17.67 3.58 0.31
CA ASN A 51 18.35 4.47 -0.65
C ASN A 51 17.75 5.87 -0.62
N ALA A 52 16.41 6.00 -0.64
CA ALA A 52 15.76 7.30 -0.62
C ALA A 52 16.01 8.08 0.68
N THR A 53 16.04 7.40 1.83
CA THR A 53 16.35 8.03 3.14
C THR A 53 17.81 8.47 3.21
N THR A 54 18.73 7.65 2.68
CA THR A 54 20.15 7.99 2.54
C THR A 54 20.35 9.21 1.64
N GLU A 55 19.68 9.26 0.48
CA GLU A 55 19.74 10.39 -0.45
C GLU A 55 19.15 11.68 0.14
N LYS A 56 18.04 11.58 0.88
CA LYS A 56 17.36 12.73 1.51
C LYS A 56 18.00 13.18 2.83
N ASN A 57 19.00 12.48 3.35
CA ASN A 57 19.50 12.65 4.72
C ASN A 57 18.37 12.61 5.77
N SER A 58 17.37 11.76 5.54
CA SER A 58 16.22 11.59 6.42
C SER A 58 16.27 10.25 7.15
N SER A 59 15.46 10.09 8.19
CA SER A 59 15.40 8.83 8.93
C SER A 59 14.42 7.84 8.29
N ILE A 60 14.59 6.54 8.56
CA ILE A 60 13.66 5.50 8.09
C ILE A 60 12.27 5.75 8.67
N GLU A 61 12.17 6.17 9.93
CA GLU A 61 10.90 6.48 10.58
C GLU A 61 10.14 7.60 9.84
N THR A 62 10.87 8.58 9.27
CA THR A 62 10.26 9.65 8.48
C THR A 62 9.63 9.07 7.21
N ALA A 63 10.35 8.21 6.49
CA ALA A 63 9.83 7.53 5.30
C ALA A 63 8.64 6.61 5.61
N GLU A 64 8.66 5.91 6.75
CA GLU A 64 7.53 5.11 7.20
C GLU A 64 6.28 5.95 7.44
N GLN A 65 6.43 7.14 8.05
CA GLN A 65 5.30 8.05 8.27
C GLN A 65 4.74 8.59 6.95
N GLU A 66 5.59 8.89 5.97
CA GLU A 66 5.14 9.30 4.62
C GLU A 66 4.26 8.21 3.98
N VAL A 67 4.72 6.95 4.01
CA VAL A 67 3.95 5.81 3.46
C VAL A 67 2.66 5.60 4.24
N LYS A 68 2.69 5.72 5.58
CA LYS A 68 1.48 5.65 6.40
C LYS A 68 0.49 6.71 5.96
N VAL A 69 0.87 7.99 5.93
CA VAL A 69 -0.04 9.08 5.54
C VAL A 69 -0.62 8.89 4.14
N GLN A 70 0.18 8.41 3.17
CA GLN A 70 -0.28 8.20 1.80
C GLN A 70 -1.25 7.02 1.65
N PHE A 71 -1.04 5.93 2.39
CA PHE A 71 -1.74 4.65 2.14
C PHE A 71 -2.59 4.15 3.31
N SER A 72 -2.61 4.84 4.45
CA SER A 72 -3.52 4.57 5.57
C SER A 72 -4.93 5.09 5.35
N GLY A 73 -5.24 5.60 4.14
CA GLY A 73 -6.58 5.97 3.73
C GLY A 73 -7.46 4.74 3.48
N ARG A 74 -8.00 4.17 4.55
CA ARG A 74 -9.30 3.49 4.60
C ARG A 74 -9.79 3.40 6.04
#